data_AF-A0A807ZNT6-F1
#
_entry.id   AF-A0A807ZNT6-F1
#
_cell.length_a   1.000
_cell.length_b   1.000
_cell.length_c   1.000
_cell.angle_alpha   90.00
_cell.angle_beta   90.00
_cell.angle_gamma   90.00
#
_symmetry.space_group_name_H-M   'P 1'
#
loop_
_entity.id
_entity.type
_entity.pdbx_description
1 polymer ?
#
loop_
_entity_poly.entity_id
_entity_poly.type
_entity_poly.pdbx_seq_one_letter_code
_entity_poly.pdbx_strand_id
1 'polypeptide(L)'
;MKKLLLCILFVLLALPALADDGSPMWKDFKARWMSAFPAGSVTVQDQGQIKICTLEEGVTATFFLDNDGVVERAVVSNMLPSSSRYFEGVAQTIKVLAGQDPQTAAVSAAFATTAPAVLWRTAGGFCFERTQDPGAGWFFYASRGEQCPTEVK
;
A
#
# COMPACT_ATOMS: atom_id res chain seq x y z
N MET A 1 56.75 -21.77 5.54
CA MET A 1 55.45 -22.00 6.20
C MET A 1 54.73 -20.66 6.28
N LYS A 2 53.49 -20.64 5.81
CA LYS A 2 52.71 -19.47 5.37
C LYS A 2 51.58 -19.27 6.39
N LYS A 3 51.11 -18.03 6.55
CA LYS A 3 49.84 -17.59 7.18
C LYS A 3 49.95 -17.10 8.64
N LEU A 4 50.19 -15.81 8.78
CA LEU A 4 49.86 -15.05 10.00
C LEU A 4 49.60 -13.59 9.62
N LEU A 5 48.56 -13.37 8.80
CA LEU A 5 48.11 -12.03 8.42
C LEU A 5 46.70 -12.15 7.81
N LEU A 6 45.74 -12.61 8.61
CA LEU A 6 44.35 -12.74 8.13
C LEU A 6 43.29 -12.69 9.24
N CYS A 7 43.57 -12.02 10.37
CA CYS A 7 42.58 -11.89 11.44
C CYS A 7 42.07 -10.46 11.67
N ILE A 8 42.55 -9.45 10.93
CA ILE A 8 42.16 -8.04 11.15
C ILE A 8 41.16 -7.54 10.08
N LEU A 9 40.96 -8.28 8.97
CA LEU A 9 40.12 -7.81 7.85
C LEU A 9 38.64 -8.25 7.89
N PHE A 10 38.20 -8.98 8.92
CA PHE A 10 36.83 -9.54 8.96
C PHE A 10 35.87 -8.88 9.95
N VAL A 11 36.29 -7.80 10.63
CA VAL A 11 35.45 -7.13 11.65
C VAL A 11 34.76 -5.85 11.10
N LEU A 12 35.00 -5.48 9.83
CA LEU A 12 34.54 -4.21 9.25
C LEU A 12 33.34 -4.29 8.29
N LEU A 13 32.67 -5.45 8.17
CA LEU A 13 31.57 -5.63 7.19
C LEU A 13 30.23 -6.10 7.78
N ALA A 14 30.07 -6.04 9.10
CA ALA A 14 28.75 -6.16 9.73
C ALA A 14 28.09 -4.79 9.87
N LEU A 15 27.99 -4.04 8.77
CA LEU A 15 26.85 -3.13 8.65
C LEU A 15 25.63 -4.06 8.51
N PRO A 16 24.55 -3.89 9.30
CA PRO A 16 23.31 -4.50 8.91
C PRO A 16 23.02 -3.92 7.52
N ALA A 17 23.12 -4.77 6.50
CA ALA A 17 22.43 -4.49 5.27
C ALA A 17 20.98 -4.32 5.72
N LEU A 18 20.51 -3.07 5.81
CA LEU A 18 19.09 -2.78 5.78
C LEU A 18 18.62 -3.55 4.54
N ALA A 19 17.94 -4.67 4.79
CA ALA A 19 17.31 -5.41 3.73
C ALA A 19 16.36 -4.39 3.10
N ASP A 20 16.70 -3.94 1.90
CA ASP A 20 15.75 -3.30 1.02
C ASP A 20 14.61 -4.32 0.90
N ASP A 21 13.53 -4.08 1.63
CA ASP A 21 12.38 -4.98 1.69
C ASP A 21 11.60 -4.97 0.36
N GLY A 22 12.11 -4.22 -0.63
CA GLY A 22 11.54 -4.08 -1.96
C GLY A 22 10.32 -3.17 -2.00
N SER A 23 10.01 -2.48 -0.89
CA SER A 23 8.86 -1.60 -0.81
C SER A 23 9.05 -0.37 -1.70
N PRO A 24 8.04 -0.02 -2.50
CA PRO A 24 8.20 1.05 -3.48
C PRO A 24 8.22 2.43 -2.82
N MET A 25 9.31 3.17 -3.08
CA MET A 25 9.39 4.61 -2.90
C MET A 25 8.21 5.33 -3.56
N TRP A 26 7.76 6.45 -2.97
CA TRP A 26 6.60 7.20 -3.49
C TRP A 26 6.66 7.47 -5.00
N LYS A 27 7.83 7.83 -5.55
CA LYS A 27 7.98 8.13 -6.98
C LYS A 27 7.64 6.91 -7.85
N ASP A 28 8.16 5.74 -7.49
CA ASP A 28 7.96 4.50 -8.24
C ASP A 28 6.57 3.92 -7.98
N PHE A 29 6.12 3.99 -6.71
CA PHE A 29 4.76 3.66 -6.31
C PHE A 29 3.76 4.45 -7.14
N LYS A 30 3.88 5.78 -7.16
CA LYS A 30 2.97 6.67 -7.89
C LYS A 30 2.91 6.34 -9.37
N ALA A 31 4.06 6.15 -10.02
CA ALA A 31 4.10 5.83 -11.45
C ALA A 31 3.37 4.52 -11.76
N ARG A 32 3.60 3.47 -10.96
CA ARG A 32 2.92 2.18 -11.10
C ARG A 32 1.44 2.30 -10.76
N TRP A 33 1.10 2.95 -9.66
CA TRP A 33 -0.27 3.10 -9.20
C TRP A 33 -1.12 3.91 -10.20
N MET A 34 -0.60 5.02 -10.71
CA MET A 34 -1.31 5.84 -11.71
C MET A 34 -1.50 5.15 -13.05
N SER A 35 -0.75 4.08 -13.36
CA SER A 35 -0.84 3.40 -14.66
C SER A 35 -2.18 2.69 -14.91
N ALA A 36 -3.01 2.51 -13.87
CA ALA A 36 -4.35 1.93 -14.01
C ALA A 36 -5.41 2.96 -14.42
N PHE A 37 -5.09 4.26 -14.40
CA PHE A 37 -6.06 5.32 -14.64
C PHE A 37 -5.75 6.08 -15.93
N PRO A 38 -6.77 6.58 -16.65
CA PRO A 38 -6.56 7.46 -17.79
C PRO A 38 -5.72 8.69 -17.41
N ALA A 39 -4.87 9.15 -18.32
CA ALA A 39 -4.06 10.34 -18.12
C ALA A 39 -4.94 11.56 -17.77
N GLY A 40 -4.56 12.28 -16.71
CA GLY A 40 -5.30 13.46 -16.23
C GLY A 40 -6.56 13.17 -15.43
N SER A 41 -6.97 11.91 -15.25
CA SER A 41 -8.19 11.58 -14.48
C SER A 41 -7.99 11.60 -12.97
N VAL A 42 -6.75 11.53 -12.48
CA VAL A 42 -6.42 11.58 -11.07
C VAL A 42 -5.71 12.90 -10.73
N THR A 43 -6.24 13.61 -9.74
CA THR A 43 -5.57 14.79 -9.16
C THR A 43 -4.77 14.37 -7.95
N VAL A 44 -3.55 14.89 -7.80
CA VAL A 44 -2.67 14.58 -6.66
C VAL A 44 -2.39 15.85 -5.86
N GLN A 45 -2.76 15.83 -4.59
CA GLN A 45 -2.37 16.82 -3.60
C GLN A 45 -1.22 16.28 -2.76
N ASP A 46 -0.10 16.96 -2.79
CA ASP A 46 1.09 16.62 -2.03
C ASP A 46 1.12 17.41 -0.71
N GLN A 47 1.14 16.70 0.42
CA GLN A 47 1.22 17.27 1.78
C GLN A 47 2.45 16.73 2.53
N GLY A 48 3.57 16.52 1.84
CA GLY A 48 4.79 15.99 2.44
C GLY A 48 4.72 14.47 2.59
N GLN A 49 4.59 13.95 3.82
CA GLN A 49 4.47 12.51 4.06
C GLN A 49 3.07 11.96 3.73
N ILE A 50 2.10 12.83 3.44
CA ILE A 50 0.75 12.43 3.06
C ILE A 50 0.51 12.83 1.61
N LYS A 51 -0.01 11.89 0.82
CA LYS A 51 -0.34 12.10 -0.59
C LYS A 51 -1.81 11.77 -0.79
N ILE A 52 -2.60 12.73 -1.23
CA ILE A 52 -4.04 12.55 -1.43
C ILE A 52 -4.29 12.54 -2.94
N CYS A 53 -4.76 11.42 -3.46
CA CYS A 53 -5.16 11.25 -4.84
C CYS A 53 -6.69 11.27 -4.93
N THR A 54 -7.27 12.20 -5.67
CA THR A 54 -8.70 12.21 -5.99
C THR A 54 -8.93 11.44 -7.28
N LEU A 55 -9.68 10.34 -7.21
CA LEU A 55 -9.98 9.47 -8.36
C LEU A 55 -11.25 9.92 -9.08
N GLU A 56 -12.22 10.38 -8.29
CA GLU A 56 -13.44 11.08 -8.71
C GLU A 56 -13.97 11.86 -7.50
N GLU A 57 -14.94 12.75 -7.72
CA GLU A 57 -15.57 13.48 -6.61
C GLU A 57 -16.20 12.50 -5.61
N GLY A 58 -15.81 12.56 -4.34
CA GLY A 58 -16.26 11.62 -3.30
C GLY A 58 -15.44 10.32 -3.20
N VAL A 59 -14.42 10.12 -4.04
CA VAL A 59 -13.52 8.94 -3.97
C VAL A 59 -12.06 9.34 -3.99
N THR A 60 -11.34 8.95 -2.94
CA THR A 60 -9.94 9.32 -2.74
C THR A 60 -9.10 8.11 -2.37
N ALA A 61 -7.82 8.13 -2.76
CA ALA A 61 -6.78 7.26 -2.26
C ALA A 61 -5.71 8.12 -1.56
N THR A 62 -5.54 7.92 -0.27
CA THR A 62 -4.57 8.62 0.58
C THR A 62 -3.43 7.68 0.93
N PHE A 63 -2.19 8.11 0.69
CA PHE A 63 -0.98 7.36 0.98
C PHE A 63 -0.18 8.07 2.07
N PHE A 64 0.33 7.29 3.00
CA PHE A 64 1.16 7.75 4.12
C PHE A 64 2.56 7.16 3.95
N LEU A 65 3.54 8.04 3.94
CA LEU A 65 4.94 7.71 3.74
C LEU A 65 5.69 7.72 5.09
N ASP A 66 6.69 6.86 5.22
CA ASP A 66 7.69 6.98 6.29
C ASP A 66 8.64 8.17 6.06
N ASN A 67 9.66 8.26 6.92
CA ASN A 67 10.71 9.28 6.82
C ASN A 67 11.62 9.08 5.61
N ASP A 68 11.69 7.86 5.08
CA ASP A 68 12.50 7.52 3.91
C ASP A 68 11.72 7.71 2.59
N GLY A 69 10.42 7.97 2.68
CA GLY A 69 9.53 8.24 1.54
C GLY A 69 8.88 6.98 0.94
N VAL A 70 8.88 5.88 1.69
CA VAL A 70 8.25 4.61 1.32
C VAL A 70 6.80 4.59 1.78
N VAL A 71 5.90 4.02 0.98
CA VAL A 71 4.48 3.90 1.35
C VAL A 71 4.31 2.83 2.43
N GLU A 72 3.96 3.24 3.65
CA GLU A 72 3.70 2.31 4.76
C GLU A 72 2.22 2.00 4.94
N ARG A 73 1.37 2.96 4.55
CA ARG A 73 -0.08 2.85 4.70
C ARG A 73 -0.81 3.50 3.54
N ALA A 74 -1.94 2.94 3.16
CA ALA A 74 -2.87 3.53 2.21
C ALA A 74 -4.30 3.46 2.74
N VAL A 75 -5.12 4.43 2.36
CA VAL A 75 -6.56 4.46 2.61
C VAL A 75 -7.28 4.81 1.31
N VAL A 76 -8.17 3.96 0.83
CA VAL A 76 -9.08 4.31 -0.27
C VAL A 76 -10.46 4.49 0.33
N SER A 77 -11.08 5.65 0.13
CA SER A 77 -12.40 5.95 0.67
C SER A 77 -13.38 6.29 -0.45
N ASN A 78 -14.64 5.90 -0.26
CA ASN A 78 -15.76 6.20 -1.15
C ASN A 78 -16.97 6.68 -0.34
N MET A 79 -17.32 7.94 -0.51
CA MET A 79 -18.47 8.59 0.13
C MET A 79 -19.74 8.54 -0.74
N LEU A 80 -19.67 7.94 -1.94
CA LEU A 80 -20.80 7.79 -2.86
C LEU A 80 -21.56 6.48 -2.58
N PRO A 81 -22.84 6.38 -2.98
CA PRO A 81 -23.61 5.13 -2.87
C PRO A 81 -22.96 3.93 -3.57
N SER A 82 -22.27 4.18 -4.69
CA SER A 82 -21.48 3.20 -5.43
C SER A 82 -20.48 3.90 -6.35
N SER A 83 -19.31 3.30 -6.55
CA SER A 83 -18.26 3.81 -7.42
C SER A 83 -17.41 2.67 -7.98
N SER A 84 -17.21 2.63 -9.30
CA SER A 84 -16.22 1.74 -9.90
C SER A 84 -14.79 2.20 -9.62
N ARG A 85 -14.56 3.52 -9.56
CA ARG A 85 -13.26 4.13 -9.25
C ARG A 85 -12.74 3.70 -7.88
N TYR A 86 -13.64 3.51 -6.92
CA TYR A 86 -13.28 2.96 -5.62
C TYR A 86 -12.61 1.58 -5.75
N PHE A 87 -13.26 0.64 -6.43
CA PHE A 87 -12.73 -0.71 -6.61
C PHE A 87 -11.46 -0.74 -7.47
N GLU A 88 -11.36 0.12 -8.49
CA GLU A 88 -10.12 0.32 -9.26
C GLU A 88 -8.96 0.79 -8.35
N GLY A 89 -9.23 1.79 -7.50
CA GLY A 89 -8.29 2.30 -6.51
C GLY A 89 -7.83 1.24 -5.52
N VAL A 90 -8.75 0.43 -5.01
CA VAL A 90 -8.46 -0.69 -4.11
C VAL A 90 -7.60 -1.74 -4.81
N ALA A 91 -8.03 -2.24 -5.97
CA ALA A 91 -7.31 -3.28 -6.71
C ALA A 91 -5.89 -2.83 -7.07
N GLN A 92 -5.73 -1.57 -7.48
CA GLN A 92 -4.42 -1.04 -7.84
C GLN A 92 -3.52 -0.80 -6.61
N THR A 93 -4.10 -0.41 -5.48
CA THR A 93 -3.36 -0.28 -4.22
C THR A 93 -2.81 -1.63 -3.77
N ILE A 94 -3.65 -2.68 -3.79
CA ILE A 94 -3.24 -4.06 -3.47
C ILE A 94 -2.12 -4.50 -4.41
N LYS A 95 -2.31 -4.31 -5.73
CA LYS A 95 -1.34 -4.74 -6.75
C LYS A 95 0.04 -4.12 -6.55
N VAL A 96 0.11 -2.83 -6.24
CA VAL A 96 1.40 -2.14 -6.12
C VAL A 96 2.07 -2.43 -4.78
N LEU A 97 1.31 -2.51 -3.69
CA LEU A 97 1.86 -2.80 -2.35
C LEU A 97 2.27 -4.27 -2.19
N ALA A 98 1.41 -5.22 -2.55
CA ALA A 98 1.72 -6.65 -2.46
C ALA A 98 2.66 -7.14 -3.59
N GLY A 99 2.86 -6.32 -4.62
CA GLY A 99 3.82 -6.57 -5.68
C GLY A 99 3.56 -7.88 -6.45
N GLN A 100 4.55 -8.77 -6.44
CA GLN A 100 4.49 -10.08 -7.12
C GLN A 100 4.06 -11.22 -6.20
N ASP A 101 3.51 -10.92 -5.01
CA ASP A 101 3.03 -11.96 -4.11
C ASP A 101 1.97 -12.84 -4.83
N PRO A 102 2.10 -14.18 -4.80
CA PRO A 102 1.18 -15.08 -5.50
C PRO A 102 -0.30 -14.94 -5.09
N GLN A 103 -0.57 -14.46 -3.87
CA GLN A 103 -1.91 -14.24 -3.35
C GLN A 103 -2.51 -12.90 -3.80
N THR A 104 -1.73 -11.99 -4.38
CA THR A 104 -2.18 -10.64 -4.79
C THR A 104 -3.46 -10.67 -5.62
N ALA A 105 -3.54 -11.57 -6.61
CA ALA A 105 -4.71 -11.69 -7.47
C ALA A 105 -5.96 -12.18 -6.71
N ALA A 106 -5.79 -13.18 -5.85
CA ALA A 106 -6.88 -13.73 -5.04
C ALA A 106 -7.39 -12.72 -4.00
N VAL A 107 -6.47 -11.98 -3.37
CA VAL A 107 -6.80 -10.90 -2.43
C VAL A 107 -7.53 -9.77 -3.14
N SER A 108 -7.01 -9.30 -4.27
CA SER A 108 -7.65 -8.25 -5.08
C SER A 108 -9.08 -8.65 -5.50
N ALA A 109 -9.27 -9.90 -5.94
CA ALA A 109 -10.60 -10.41 -6.28
C ALA A 109 -11.57 -10.43 -5.09
N ALA A 110 -11.09 -10.75 -3.88
CA ALA A 110 -11.91 -10.73 -2.67
C ALA A 110 -12.41 -9.32 -2.33
N PHE A 111 -11.63 -8.28 -2.62
CA PHE A 111 -12.02 -6.89 -2.38
C PHE A 111 -12.90 -6.28 -3.49
N ALA A 112 -13.11 -6.97 -4.61
CA ALA A 112 -13.95 -6.50 -5.70
C ALA A 112 -15.47 -6.62 -5.43
N THR A 113 -15.88 -7.28 -4.34
CA THR A 113 -17.30 -7.51 -4.00
C THR A 113 -17.71 -6.73 -2.77
N THR A 114 -18.89 -6.12 -2.71
CA THR A 114 -19.34 -5.34 -1.52
C THR A 114 -19.63 -6.18 -0.27
N ALA A 115 -19.75 -7.51 -0.37
CA ALA A 115 -19.91 -8.37 0.79
C ALA A 115 -18.63 -9.17 1.08
N PRO A 116 -18.30 -9.44 2.36
CA PRO A 116 -18.93 -8.90 3.57
C PRO A 116 -18.64 -7.40 3.79
N ALA A 117 -19.42 -6.76 4.67
CA ALA A 117 -19.24 -5.35 5.06
C ALA A 117 -17.88 -5.09 5.73
N VAL A 118 -17.35 -6.09 6.44
CA VAL A 118 -15.98 -6.08 6.98
C VAL A 118 -15.21 -7.26 6.39
N LEU A 119 -14.07 -6.99 5.77
CA LEU A 119 -13.20 -7.99 5.14
C LEU A 119 -11.75 -7.63 5.40
N TRP A 120 -10.92 -8.61 5.80
CA TRP A 120 -9.48 -8.44 5.85
C TRP A 120 -8.74 -9.62 5.20
N ARG A 121 -7.57 -9.34 4.63
CA ARG A 121 -6.66 -10.30 3.99
C ARG A 121 -5.22 -9.82 4.11
N THR A 122 -4.27 -10.73 4.09
CA THR A 122 -2.84 -10.42 4.08
C THR A 122 -2.19 -10.91 2.79
N ALA A 123 -1.29 -10.11 2.21
CA ALA A 123 -0.41 -10.52 1.11
C ALA A 123 0.79 -9.58 1.02
N GLY A 124 1.96 -10.11 0.63
CA GLY A 124 3.16 -9.32 0.39
C GLY A 124 3.67 -8.52 1.61
N GLY A 125 3.42 -9.02 2.82
CA GLY A 125 3.79 -8.31 4.06
C GLY A 125 2.87 -7.14 4.44
N PHE A 126 1.71 -7.01 3.78
CA PHE A 126 0.67 -6.04 4.13
C PHE A 126 -0.57 -6.74 4.65
N CYS A 127 -1.27 -6.10 5.60
CA CYS A 127 -2.68 -6.33 5.80
C CYS A 127 -3.50 -5.34 4.97
N PHE A 128 -4.54 -5.87 4.33
CA PHE A 128 -5.61 -5.14 3.68
C PHE A 128 -6.91 -5.35 4.44
N GLU A 129 -7.63 -4.28 4.71
CA GLU A 129 -8.93 -4.29 5.37
C GLU A 129 -9.92 -3.44 4.58
N ARG A 130 -11.19 -3.81 4.56
CA ARG A 130 -12.28 -2.97 4.08
C ARG A 130 -13.45 -3.03 5.04
N THR A 131 -14.00 -1.87 5.33
CA THR A 131 -15.15 -1.68 6.22
C THR A 131 -16.19 -0.78 5.56
N GLN A 132 -17.47 -1.13 5.72
CA GLN A 132 -18.60 -0.29 5.37
C GLN A 132 -19.08 0.48 6.60
N ASP A 133 -18.96 1.80 6.57
CA ASP A 133 -19.61 2.67 7.53
C ASP A 133 -20.98 3.14 6.99
N PRO A 134 -22.08 2.94 7.72
CA PRO A 134 -23.42 3.33 7.25
C PRO A 134 -23.62 4.83 7.00
N GLY A 135 -22.84 5.70 7.63
CA GLY A 135 -22.95 7.16 7.52
C GLY A 135 -21.85 7.83 6.70
N ALA A 136 -20.70 7.17 6.55
CA ALA A 136 -19.51 7.74 5.91
C ALA A 136 -19.07 7.01 4.62
N GLY A 137 -19.63 5.82 4.34
CA GLY A 137 -19.40 5.09 3.10
C GLY A 137 -18.38 3.95 3.25
N TRP A 138 -17.64 3.67 2.19
CA TRP A 138 -16.68 2.56 2.17
C TRP A 138 -15.26 3.05 2.44
N PHE A 139 -14.56 2.29 3.28
CA PHE A 139 -13.14 2.51 3.54
C PHE A 139 -12.36 1.23 3.32
N PHE A 140 -11.25 1.36 2.62
CA PHE A 140 -10.24 0.32 2.46
C PHE A 140 -8.93 0.83 3.06
N TYR A 141 -8.27 0.00 3.84
CA TYR A 141 -7.01 0.28 4.51
C TYR A 141 -5.97 -0.74 4.06
N ALA A 142 -4.75 -0.28 3.82
CA ALA A 142 -3.59 -1.13 3.67
C ALA A 142 -2.53 -0.66 4.66
N SER A 143 -1.93 -1.57 5.43
CA SER A 143 -0.84 -1.26 6.35
C SER A 143 0.25 -2.31 6.26
N ARG A 144 1.50 -1.88 6.35
CA ARG A 144 2.64 -2.80 6.47
C ARG A 144 2.53 -3.60 7.78
N GLY A 145 2.81 -4.90 7.70
CA GLY A 145 2.71 -5.86 8.81
C GLY A 145 1.44 -6.73 8.75
N GLU A 146 1.44 -7.79 9.56
CA GLU A 146 0.33 -8.75 9.62
C GLU A 146 -0.85 -8.26 10.48
N GLN A 147 -0.65 -7.22 11.28
CA GLN A 147 -1.71 -6.60 12.05
C GLN A 147 -2.40 -5.53 11.21
N CYS A 148 -3.64 -5.82 10.84
CA CYS A 148 -4.57 -4.83 10.31
C CYS A 148 -4.83 -3.76 11.37
N PRO A 149 -5.00 -2.49 11.01
CA PRO A 149 -5.40 -1.48 11.97
C PRO A 149 -6.78 -1.85 12.52
N THR A 150 -6.82 -2.41 13.73
CA THR A 150 -8.05 -2.82 14.44
C THR A 150 -8.95 -1.64 14.85
N GLU A 151 -8.58 -0.42 14.46
CA GLU A 151 -9.25 0.83 14.81
C GLU A 151 -9.65 1.60 13.55
N VAL A 152 -10.66 1.09 12.86
CA VAL A 152 -11.81 1.94 12.54
C VAL A 152 -12.82 1.71 13.66
N LYS A 153 -12.75 2.52 14.71
CA LYS A 153 -13.83 2.63 15.70
C LYS A 153 -14.89 3.59 15.20
#